data_AF-A0A938PYL5-F1
#
_entry.id   AF-A0A938PYL5-F1
#
_cell.length_a   1.000
_cell.length_b   1.000
_cell.length_c   1.000
_cell.angle_alpha   90.00
_cell.angle_beta   90.00
_cell.angle_gamma   90.00
#
_symmetry.space_group_name_H-M   'P 1'
#
loop_
_entity.id
_entity.type
_entity.pdbx_description
1 polymer ?
#
loop_
_entity_poly.entity_id
_entity_poly.type
_entity_poly.pdbx_seq_one_letter_code
_entity_poly.pdbx_strand_id
1 'polypeptide(L)'
;MPAKQRRWLLTVISIGIGLLLPLLLLEVVLRFLPVNEGLRTEPVNAQNPVPRFAPNRTSTFSRGWNFSIVNMVRTNNYGFVNDQDYDPADTQSLIAVIGDSYVEAIMVPYAQTAAGQLAQAFGSQARVYSFGASGSALSQYLAYARYARDQFQPDALLILVVGNDFDESLQK
;
A
#
# COMPACT_ATOMS: atom_id res chain seq x y z
N MET A 1 17.52 13.87 50.69
CA MET A 1 16.17 13.32 50.41
C MET A 1 15.76 12.40 51.55
N PRO A 2 14.54 12.52 52.12
CA PRO A 2 14.04 11.58 53.12
C PRO A 2 14.07 10.14 52.57
N ALA A 3 14.45 9.16 53.41
CA ALA A 3 14.67 7.76 53.00
C ALA A 3 13.46 7.14 52.25
N LYS A 4 12.25 7.59 52.57
CA LYS A 4 10.99 7.20 51.88
C LYS A 4 10.95 7.67 50.42
N GLN A 5 11.44 8.88 50.13
CA GLN A 5 11.48 9.44 48.78
C GLN A 5 12.54 8.75 47.91
N ARG A 6 13.69 8.39 48.48
CA ARG A 6 14.73 7.60 47.78
C ARG A 6 14.22 6.19 47.42
N ARG A 7 13.52 5.52 48.33
CA ARG A 7 12.91 4.19 48.07
C ARG A 7 11.85 4.26 46.97
N TRP A 8 10.98 5.28 47.02
CA TRP A 8 9.99 5.52 45.98
C TRP A 8 10.63 5.75 44.61
N LEU A 9 11.65 6.60 44.54
CA LEU A 9 12.38 6.86 43.29
C LEU A 9 13.00 5.59 42.71
N LEU A 10 13.69 4.79 43.53
CA LEU A 10 14.28 3.52 43.08
C LEU A 10 13.23 2.52 42.61
N THR A 11 12.05 2.49 43.23
CA THR A 11 10.93 1.62 42.83
C THR A 11 10.40 2.03 41.46
N VAL A 12 10.15 3.33 41.24
CA VAL A 12 9.69 3.86 39.95
C VAL A 12 10.71 3.58 38.85
N ILE A 13 11.99 3.81 39.11
CA ILE A 13 13.08 3.52 38.16
C ILE A 13 13.10 2.03 37.83
N SER A 14 12.99 1.16 38.84
CA SER A 14 13.03 -0.30 38.64
C SER A 14 11.84 -0.79 37.80
N ILE A 15 10.64 -0.25 38.05
CA ILE A 15 9.45 -0.53 37.22
C ILE A 15 9.67 -0.03 35.79
N GLY A 16 10.16 1.20 35.63
CA GLY A 16 10.46 1.79 34.33
C GLY A 16 11.45 0.95 33.53
N ILE A 17 12.56 0.53 34.14
CA ILE A 17 13.56 -0.34 33.50
C ILE A 17 12.96 -1.72 33.18
N GLY A 18 12.20 -2.30 34.12
CA GLY A 18 11.56 -3.59 33.94
C GLY A 18 10.56 -3.63 32.78
N LEU A 19 9.95 -2.48 32.44
CA LEU A 19 9.08 -2.35 31.26
C LEU A 19 9.86 -1.99 29.99
N LEU A 20 10.84 -1.09 30.09
CA LEU A 20 11.58 -0.59 28.92
C LEU A 20 12.49 -1.64 28.30
N LEU A 21 13.25 -2.40 29.10
CA LEU A 21 14.19 -3.39 28.58
C LEU A 21 13.52 -4.47 27.71
N PRO A 22 12.42 -5.13 28.13
CA PRO A 22 11.78 -6.12 27.27
C PRO A 22 11.17 -5.52 26.00
N LEU A 23 10.65 -4.28 26.06
CA LEU A 23 10.14 -3.59 24.86
C LEU A 23 11.26 -3.27 23.87
N LEU A 24 12.41 -2.81 24.35
CA LEU A 24 13.59 -2.57 23.51
C LEU A 24 14.12 -3.88 22.92
N LEU A 25 14.17 -4.95 23.70
CA LEU A 25 14.57 -6.26 23.19
C LEU A 25 13.60 -6.75 22.12
N LEU A 26 12.29 -6.61 22.34
CA LEU A 26 11.25 -6.97 21.37
C LEU A 26 11.40 -6.17 20.08
N GLU A 27 11.57 -4.86 20.16
CA GLU A 27 11.83 -3.98 19.01
C GLU A 27 13.08 -4.41 18.24
N VAL A 28 14.18 -4.72 18.93
CA VAL A 28 15.41 -5.21 18.28
C VAL A 28 15.16 -6.52 17.54
N VAL A 29 14.45 -7.47 18.14
CA VAL A 29 14.10 -8.74 17.48
C VAL A 29 13.22 -8.48 16.25
N LEU A 30 12.19 -7.62 16.37
CA LEU A 30 11.28 -7.30 15.28
C LEU A 30 11.98 -6.62 14.10
N ARG A 31 13.04 -5.84 14.33
CA ARG A 31 13.83 -5.23 13.24
C ARG A 31 14.55 -6.23 12.34
N PHE A 32 14.75 -7.47 12.78
CA PHE A 32 15.34 -8.54 11.97
C PHE A 32 14.28 -9.46 11.34
N LEU A 33 13.00 -9.25 11.63
CA LEU A 33 11.89 -10.02 11.08
C LEU A 33 11.22 -9.23 9.94
N PRO A 34 10.58 -9.90 8.96
CA PRO A 34 9.87 -9.23 7.87
C PRO A 34 8.53 -8.68 8.35
N VAL A 35 8.57 -7.70 9.26
CA VAL A 35 7.39 -7.05 9.82
C VAL A 35 6.71 -6.23 8.72
N ASN A 36 5.39 -6.37 8.59
CA ASN A 36 4.60 -5.58 7.66
C ASN A 36 4.66 -4.09 8.03
N GLU A 37 5.19 -3.27 7.13
CA GLU A 37 5.35 -1.83 7.35
C GLU A 37 4.08 -1.02 7.03
N GLY A 38 3.14 -1.62 6.30
CA GLY A 38 1.98 -0.95 5.71
C GLY A 38 2.37 0.04 4.61
N LEU A 39 1.36 0.43 3.81
CA LEU A 39 1.55 1.36 2.68
C LEU A 39 1.41 2.84 3.06
N ARG A 40 0.80 3.13 4.22
CA ARG A 40 0.43 4.47 4.71
C ARG A 40 -0.54 5.18 3.77
N THR A 41 -1.83 5.13 4.10
CA THR A 41 -2.89 5.78 3.32
C THR A 41 -2.78 7.30 3.38
N GLU A 42 -3.01 7.95 2.25
CA GLU A 42 -3.11 9.40 2.12
C GLU A 42 -4.59 9.85 2.17
N PRO A 43 -4.87 11.06 2.66
CA PRO A 43 -6.24 11.57 2.73
C PRO A 43 -6.82 11.81 1.34
N VAL A 44 -8.08 11.42 1.16
CA VAL A 44 -8.89 11.79 0.00
C VAL A 44 -9.42 13.21 0.19
N ASN A 45 -9.20 14.07 -0.81
CA ASN A 45 -9.62 15.48 -0.78
C ASN A 45 -9.87 16.00 -2.20
N ALA A 46 -10.23 17.29 -2.33
CA ALA A 46 -10.54 17.88 -3.62
C ALA A 46 -9.37 17.84 -4.62
N GLN A 47 -8.12 17.89 -4.12
CA GLN A 47 -6.92 17.82 -4.95
C GLN A 47 -6.59 16.38 -5.36
N ASN A 48 -6.89 15.40 -4.49
CA ASN A 48 -6.66 13.97 -4.72
C ASN A 48 -7.95 13.19 -4.40
N PRO A 49 -8.84 13.01 -5.39
CA PRO A 49 -10.20 12.49 -5.17
C PRO A 49 -10.26 10.96 -5.09
N VAL A 50 -9.11 10.28 -5.01
CA VAL A 50 -9.02 8.81 -5.00
C VAL A 50 -8.15 8.31 -3.85
N PRO A 51 -8.45 7.14 -3.26
CA PRO A 51 -7.57 6.52 -2.27
C PRO A 51 -6.21 6.20 -2.89
N ARG A 52 -5.15 6.58 -2.18
CA ARG A 52 -3.74 6.38 -2.56
C ARG A 52 -2.88 6.22 -1.31
N PHE A 53 -1.63 5.82 -1.52
CA PHE A 53 -0.65 5.59 -0.47
C PHE A 53 0.48 6.62 -0.51
N ALA A 54 1.34 6.61 0.51
CA ALA A 54 2.53 7.45 0.56
C ALA A 54 3.42 7.16 -0.67
N PRO A 55 3.69 8.16 -1.53
CA PRO A 55 4.39 7.94 -2.79
C PRO A 55 5.88 7.65 -2.58
N ASN A 56 6.51 7.06 -3.60
CA ASN A 56 7.95 6.80 -3.67
C ASN A 56 8.48 5.99 -2.47
N ARG A 57 7.74 4.95 -2.07
CA ARG A 57 8.09 4.15 -0.91
C ARG A 57 8.21 2.67 -1.28
N THR A 58 9.29 2.05 -0.84
CA THR A 58 9.41 0.60 -0.78
C THR A 58 9.08 0.16 0.64
N SER A 59 8.23 -0.85 0.78
CA SER A 59 7.71 -1.33 2.06
C SER A 59 7.70 -2.86 2.09
N THR A 60 8.04 -3.44 3.23
CA THR A 60 7.88 -4.88 3.46
C THR A 60 6.40 -5.21 3.70
N PHE A 61 5.85 -6.15 2.95
CA PHE A 61 4.57 -6.79 3.24
C PHE A 61 4.82 -8.19 3.82
N SER A 62 4.02 -8.57 4.81
CA SER A 62 3.87 -9.94 5.30
C SER A 62 2.51 -10.11 5.97
N ARG A 63 2.07 -11.36 6.13
CA ARG A 63 0.73 -11.71 6.60
C ARG A 63 0.78 -12.58 7.86
N GLY A 64 -0.01 -12.18 8.85
CA GLY A 64 -0.24 -12.95 10.06
C GLY A 64 0.95 -12.96 11.02
N TRP A 65 0.79 -13.68 12.12
CA TRP A 65 1.76 -13.74 13.22
C TRP A 65 3.09 -14.41 12.85
N ASN A 66 3.10 -15.23 11.78
CA ASN A 66 4.26 -15.98 11.31
C ASN A 66 4.94 -15.32 10.09
N PHE A 67 4.55 -14.08 9.74
CA PHE A 67 5.08 -13.33 8.60
C PHE A 67 5.02 -14.10 7.26
N SER A 68 3.97 -14.87 7.04
CA SER A 68 3.77 -15.57 5.77
C SER A 68 3.63 -14.59 4.58
N ILE A 69 3.90 -15.05 3.35
CA ILE A 69 3.73 -14.25 2.12
C ILE A 69 4.56 -12.95 2.20
N VAL A 70 5.86 -13.09 2.44
CA VAL A 70 6.76 -11.94 2.45
C VAL A 70 6.90 -11.40 1.03
N ASN A 71 6.69 -10.09 0.87
CA ASN A 71 6.86 -9.40 -0.42
C ASN A 71 7.48 -8.01 -0.19
N MET A 72 8.30 -7.56 -1.14
CA MET A 72 8.76 -6.17 -1.18
C MET A 72 7.86 -5.40 -2.14
N VAL A 73 7.13 -4.43 -1.62
CA VAL A 73 6.13 -3.69 -2.38
C VAL A 73 6.62 -2.27 -2.62
N ARG A 74 6.45 -1.77 -3.85
CA ARG A 74 6.72 -0.37 -4.18
C ARG A 74 5.42 0.38 -4.44
N THR A 75 5.32 1.53 -3.80
CA THR A 75 4.38 2.59 -4.15
C THR A 75 5.09 3.59 -5.05
N ASN A 76 4.52 3.88 -6.23
CA ASN A 76 5.10 4.80 -7.20
C ASN A 76 4.96 6.28 -6.80
N ASN A 77 5.42 7.17 -7.66
CA ASN A 77 5.33 8.62 -7.50
C ASN A 77 3.90 9.19 -7.32
N TYR A 78 2.85 8.47 -7.71
CA TYR A 78 1.45 8.87 -7.56
C TYR A 78 0.72 8.21 -6.38
N GLY A 79 1.39 7.33 -5.64
CA GLY A 79 0.77 6.66 -4.50
C GLY A 79 0.05 5.35 -4.84
N PHE A 80 0.34 4.73 -6.00
CA PHE A 80 -0.22 3.43 -6.39
C PHE A 80 0.83 2.33 -6.28
N VAL A 81 0.40 1.11 -5.94
CA VAL A 81 1.27 -0.06 -5.92
C VAL A 81 1.60 -0.47 -7.34
N ASN A 82 2.79 -0.09 -7.81
CA ASN A 82 3.29 -0.34 -9.15
C ASN A 82 4.81 -0.05 -9.18
N ASP A 83 5.59 -0.83 -9.93
CA ASP A 83 7.02 -0.55 -10.13
C ASP A 83 7.28 0.50 -11.23
N GLN A 84 6.26 0.93 -11.96
CA GLN A 84 6.35 2.05 -12.90
C GLN A 84 5.98 3.35 -12.20
N ASP A 85 6.83 4.35 -12.34
CA ASP A 85 6.42 5.73 -12.09
C ASP A 85 5.52 6.20 -13.22
N TYR A 86 4.47 6.94 -12.88
CA TYR A 86 3.53 7.44 -13.87
C TYR A 86 4.00 8.80 -14.37
N ASP A 87 3.89 9.00 -15.68
CA ASP A 87 4.19 10.27 -16.33
C ASP A 87 3.00 10.70 -17.21
N PRO A 88 2.32 11.82 -16.87
CA PRO A 88 1.23 12.36 -17.67
C PRO A 88 1.71 13.04 -18.96
N ALA A 89 3.00 13.40 -19.07
CA ALA A 89 3.56 14.03 -20.26
C ALA A 89 4.01 13.01 -21.33
N ASP A 90 4.15 11.75 -20.94
CA ASP A 90 4.55 10.68 -21.83
C ASP A 90 3.39 10.27 -22.75
N THR A 91 3.68 10.25 -24.04
CA THR A 91 2.73 10.09 -25.15
C THR A 91 2.62 8.65 -25.65
N GLN A 92 3.36 7.70 -25.09
CA GLN A 92 3.19 6.29 -25.41
C GLN A 92 1.77 5.83 -25.05
N SER A 93 1.22 4.91 -25.86
CA SER A 93 -0.10 4.35 -25.60
C SER A 93 -0.22 3.83 -24.17
N LEU A 94 -1.38 4.01 -23.56
CA LEU A 94 -1.58 3.74 -22.15
C LEU A 94 -2.85 2.92 -21.92
N ILE A 95 -2.69 1.84 -21.15
CA ILE A 95 -3.79 1.04 -20.60
C ILE A 95 -3.85 1.31 -19.10
N ALA A 96 -5.00 1.79 -18.62
CA ALA A 96 -5.26 1.94 -17.19
C ALA A 96 -6.05 0.73 -16.67
N VAL A 97 -5.44 -0.01 -15.75
CA VAL A 97 -6.02 -1.16 -15.07
C VAL A 97 -6.65 -0.68 -13.77
N ILE A 98 -7.95 -0.93 -13.58
CA ILE A 98 -8.72 -0.42 -12.44
C ILE A 98 -9.31 -1.59 -11.67
N GLY A 99 -9.22 -1.55 -10.34
CA GLY A 99 -9.83 -2.57 -9.49
C GLY A 99 -9.58 -2.34 -7.99
N ASP A 100 -9.64 -3.41 -7.22
CA ASP A 100 -9.47 -3.46 -5.77
C ASP A 100 -8.10 -4.07 -5.38
N SER A 101 -8.10 -4.93 -4.35
CA SER A 101 -7.03 -5.79 -3.90
C SER A 101 -6.39 -6.63 -5.01
N TYR A 102 -7.12 -7.04 -6.06
CA TYR A 102 -6.54 -7.79 -7.18
C TYR A 102 -5.68 -6.93 -8.11
N VAL A 103 -5.92 -5.61 -8.12
CA VAL A 103 -5.12 -4.63 -8.88
C VAL A 103 -4.02 -4.03 -8.01
N GLU A 104 -4.27 -3.78 -6.72
CA GLU A 104 -3.25 -3.39 -5.74
C GLU A 104 -2.19 -4.48 -5.54
N ALA A 105 -2.65 -5.73 -5.42
CA ALA A 105 -1.86 -6.96 -5.47
C ALA A 105 -0.62 -7.00 -4.54
N ILE A 106 -0.65 -6.38 -3.36
CA ILE A 106 0.50 -6.30 -2.44
C ILE A 106 1.09 -7.65 -2.01
N MET A 107 0.31 -8.72 -2.11
CA MET A 107 0.73 -10.08 -1.77
C MET A 107 1.56 -10.75 -2.88
N VAL A 108 1.61 -10.15 -4.06
CA VAL A 108 2.19 -10.73 -5.28
C VAL A 108 3.36 -9.85 -5.74
N PRO A 109 4.55 -10.41 -6.03
CA PRO A 109 5.64 -9.65 -6.62
C PRO A 109 5.17 -8.95 -7.90
N TYR A 110 5.53 -7.68 -8.10
CA TYR A 110 4.99 -6.85 -9.18
C TYR A 110 4.99 -7.54 -10.56
N ALA A 111 6.12 -8.16 -10.93
CA ALA A 111 6.27 -8.86 -12.20
C ALA A 111 5.28 -10.02 -12.40
N GLN A 112 4.67 -10.55 -11.34
CA GLN A 112 3.68 -11.63 -11.37
C GLN A 112 2.23 -11.12 -11.22
N THR A 113 2.03 -9.82 -11.00
CA THR A 113 0.69 -9.22 -10.96
C THR A 113 0.09 -9.14 -12.37
N ALA A 114 -1.23 -8.99 -12.48
CA ALA A 114 -1.88 -8.78 -13.77
C ALA A 114 -1.34 -7.55 -14.50
N ALA A 115 -1.12 -6.44 -13.79
CA ALA A 115 -0.55 -5.22 -14.35
C ALA A 115 0.90 -5.42 -14.83
N GLY A 116 1.74 -6.10 -14.04
CA GLY A 116 3.13 -6.38 -14.40
C GLY A 116 3.26 -7.34 -15.58
N GLN A 117 2.43 -8.38 -15.64
CA GLN A 117 2.37 -9.32 -16.76
C GLN A 117 1.88 -8.63 -18.05
N LEU A 118 0.87 -7.77 -17.96
CA LEU A 118 0.42 -6.97 -19.10
C LEU A 118 1.51 -6.00 -19.56
N ALA A 119 2.16 -5.30 -18.63
CA ALA A 119 3.28 -4.40 -18.96
C ALA A 119 4.41 -5.14 -19.68
N GLN A 120 4.76 -6.34 -19.22
CA GLN A 120 5.75 -7.19 -19.89
C GLN A 120 5.29 -7.64 -21.28
N ALA A 121 4.02 -8.02 -21.43
CA ALA A 121 3.46 -8.49 -22.69
C ALA A 121 3.40 -7.39 -23.77
N PHE A 122 3.03 -6.16 -23.39
CA PHE A 122 3.02 -5.02 -24.31
C PHE A 122 4.41 -4.41 -24.53
N GLY A 123 5.32 -4.53 -23.56
CA GLY A 123 6.68 -4.00 -23.66
C GLY A 123 6.68 -2.51 -24.02
N SER A 124 7.36 -2.14 -25.10
CA SER A 124 7.42 -0.75 -25.57
C SER A 124 6.21 -0.28 -26.37
N GLN A 125 5.21 -1.15 -26.59
CA GLN A 125 4.02 -0.80 -27.38
C GLN A 125 3.01 0.01 -26.56
N ALA A 126 2.90 -0.28 -25.26
CA ALA A 126 1.99 0.43 -24.37
C ALA A 126 2.48 0.35 -22.92
N ARG A 127 2.21 1.43 -22.18
CA ARG A 127 2.35 1.51 -20.73
C ARG A 127 1.12 0.90 -20.08
N VAL A 128 1.32 0.37 -18.87
CA VAL A 128 0.24 -0.24 -18.09
C VAL A 128 0.28 0.31 -16.67
N TYR A 129 -0.67 1.19 -16.37
CA TYR A 129 -0.81 1.79 -15.04
C TYR A 129 -1.94 1.11 -14.28
N SER A 130 -1.69 0.75 -13.03
CA SER A 130 -2.68 0.18 -12.12
C SER A 130 -3.24 1.24 -11.16
N PHE A 131 -4.54 1.22 -10.97
CA PHE A 131 -5.29 2.11 -10.09
C PHE A 131 -6.24 1.26 -9.24
N GLY A 132 -5.92 1.10 -7.96
CA GLY A 132 -6.72 0.31 -7.05
C GLY A 132 -6.16 0.33 -5.65
N ALA A 133 -7.05 0.09 -4.69
CA ALA A 133 -6.71 -0.14 -3.31
C ALA A 133 -7.54 -1.33 -2.80
N SER A 134 -6.97 -2.12 -1.88
CA SER A 134 -7.67 -3.23 -1.26
C SER A 134 -8.94 -2.77 -0.55
N GLY A 135 -10.07 -3.44 -0.81
CA GLY A 135 -11.37 -3.09 -0.23
C GLY A 135 -12.12 -1.98 -0.98
N SER A 136 -11.77 -1.75 -2.25
CA SER A 136 -12.41 -0.71 -3.05
C SER A 136 -13.78 -1.11 -3.62
N ALA A 137 -14.83 -0.43 -3.17
CA ALA A 137 -16.15 -0.53 -3.77
C ALA A 137 -16.19 -0.06 -5.24
N LEU A 138 -17.19 -0.52 -6.01
CA LEU A 138 -17.37 -0.17 -7.43
C LEU A 138 -17.52 1.35 -7.67
N SER A 139 -18.00 2.11 -6.68
CA SER A 139 -18.06 3.58 -6.76
C SER A 139 -16.66 4.20 -6.79
N GLN A 140 -15.68 3.59 -6.12
CA GLN A 140 -14.28 4.01 -6.17
C GLN A 140 -13.64 3.66 -7.50
N TYR A 141 -14.05 2.57 -8.17
CA TYR A 141 -13.57 2.26 -9.53
C TYR A 141 -13.93 3.37 -10.51
N LEU A 142 -15.13 3.94 -10.39
CA LEU A 142 -15.53 5.10 -11.18
C LEU A 142 -14.67 6.34 -10.86
N ALA A 143 -14.30 6.55 -9.60
CA ALA A 143 -13.40 7.62 -9.21
C ALA A 143 -11.99 7.41 -9.79
N TYR A 144 -11.45 6.18 -9.73
CA TYR A 144 -10.19 5.81 -10.37
C TYR A 144 -10.23 5.99 -11.89
N ALA A 145 -11.31 5.60 -12.56
CA ALA A 145 -11.48 5.80 -14.00
C ALA A 145 -11.44 7.28 -14.39
N ARG A 146 -12.15 8.13 -13.65
CA ARG A 146 -12.14 9.58 -13.87
C ARG A 146 -10.77 10.17 -13.60
N TYR A 147 -10.14 9.78 -12.49
CA TYR A 147 -8.80 10.22 -12.15
C TYR A 147 -7.78 9.83 -13.23
N ALA A 148 -7.78 8.57 -13.67
CA ALA A 148 -6.89 8.08 -14.73
C ALA A 148 -7.11 8.84 -16.04
N ARG A 149 -8.37 9.06 -16.44
CA ARG A 149 -8.73 9.88 -17.60
C ARG A 149 -8.21 11.30 -17.49
N ASP A 150 -8.47 11.97 -16.37
CA ASP A 150 -8.18 13.39 -16.20
C ASP A 150 -6.69 13.67 -16.04
N GLN A 151 -5.91 12.71 -15.51
CA GLN A 151 -4.47 12.85 -15.31
C GLN A 151 -3.63 12.30 -16.46
N PHE A 152 -4.02 11.16 -17.05
CA PHE A 152 -3.15 10.40 -17.95
C PHE A 152 -3.76 10.10 -19.33
N GLN A 153 -5.05 10.36 -19.54
CA GLN A 153 -5.73 10.19 -20.82
C GLN A 153 -5.46 8.81 -21.50
N PRO A 154 -5.71 7.68 -20.81
CA PRO A 154 -5.41 6.34 -21.34
C PRO A 154 -6.24 6.03 -22.59
N ASP A 155 -5.66 5.26 -23.52
CA ASP A 155 -6.34 4.77 -24.72
C ASP A 155 -7.38 3.69 -24.39
N ALA A 156 -7.17 2.95 -23.30
CA ALA A 156 -8.06 1.90 -22.85
C ALA A 156 -8.15 1.81 -21.32
N LEU A 157 -9.34 1.44 -20.83
CA LEU A 157 -9.57 1.07 -19.44
C LEU A 157 -9.81 -0.44 -19.35
N LEU A 158 -9.04 -1.13 -18.53
CA LEU A 158 -9.28 -2.52 -18.13
C LEU A 158 -9.83 -2.51 -16.70
N ILE A 159 -11.10 -2.83 -16.52
CA ILE A 159 -11.73 -2.85 -15.20
C ILE A 159 -11.83 -4.31 -14.74
N LEU A 160 -11.11 -4.66 -13.68
CA LEU A 160 -11.16 -5.98 -13.07
C LEU A 160 -12.20 -5.97 -11.94
N VAL A 161 -13.31 -6.67 -12.17
CA VAL A 161 -14.37 -6.84 -11.18
C VAL A 161 -14.34 -8.26 -10.63
N VAL A 162 -14.31 -8.39 -9.31
CA VAL A 162 -14.32 -9.66 -8.58
C VAL A 162 -15.55 -9.76 -7.66
N GLY A 163 -15.78 -10.94 -7.10
CA GLY A 163 -17.01 -11.24 -6.35
C GLY A 163 -17.22 -10.36 -5.12
N ASN A 164 -16.15 -10.07 -4.35
CA ASN A 164 -16.22 -9.24 -3.15
C ASN A 164 -16.53 -7.76 -3.44
N ASP A 165 -16.29 -7.27 -4.65
CA ASP A 165 -16.59 -5.88 -5.01
C ASP A 165 -18.08 -5.54 -4.84
N PHE A 166 -18.96 -6.53 -5.06
CA PHE A 166 -20.39 -6.37 -4.83
C PHE A 166 -20.71 -6.26 -3.34
N ASP A 167 -20.08 -7.07 -2.51
CA ASP A 167 -20.25 -7.01 -1.05
C ASP A 167 -19.74 -5.67 -0.51
N GLU A 168 -18.55 -5.23 -0.93
CA GLU A 168 -17.97 -3.93 -0.58
C GLU A 168 -18.82 -2.74 -1.05
N SER A 169 -19.61 -2.92 -2.11
CA SER A 169 -20.50 -1.89 -2.64
C SER A 169 -21.90 -1.87 -2.01
N LEU A 170 -22.33 -2.98 -1.40
CA LEU A 170 -23.68 -3.16 -0.88
C LEU A 170 -23.75 -3.19 0.65
N GLN A 171 -22.63 -3.41 1.33
CA GLN A 171 -22.52 -3.28 2.79
C GLN A 171 -22.66 -1.79 3.17
N LYS A 172 -23.63 -1.51 4.04
CA LYS A 172 -23.92 -0.17 4.57
C LYS A 172 -23.01 0.20 5.72
#